data_AF-A0A6M0FF67-F1
#
_entry.id   AF-A0A6M0FF67-F1
#
_cell.length_a   1.000
_cell.length_b   1.000
_cell.length_c   1.000
_cell.angle_alpha   90.00
_cell.angle_beta   90.00
_cell.angle_gamma   90.00
#
_symmetry.space_group_name_H-M   'P 1'
#
loop_
_entity.id
_entity.type
_entity.pdbx_description
1 polymer ?
#
loop_
_entity_poly.entity_id
_entity_poly.type
_entity_poly.pdbx_seq_one_letter_code
_entity_poly.pdbx_strand_id
1 'polypeptide(L)'
;MLTIETLFDEGFYLFQNPDVVDEIAAGNFSSGLEHFVNVGQFENRDPNALFDTSFYLEINTDIAAAIEEGVLTAVEHFLRFGQFEPRDPSPFFQNLFYISDPEFATTLESAGLTPFEHYVRFGQFENRDPSFLFDTDFYLGQNQDVVELLNNGSFSSAIQHYILVGLSENRLSTPPDFRDDLLNVNADFGVLGTAEFNNFIGDGNPVDVYSFMLNTPSSLDVVLTGLVGDADVELIEDINNNGVAEILEVFAESRNEGTFDEIIDIDFLPEGNYFVRVSEFSGHTNYSLFLEASPI
;
A
#
# COMPACT_ATOMS: atom_id res chain seq x y z
N MET A 1 26.15 0.80 8.78
CA MET A 1 25.19 -0.12 9.39
C MET A 1 24.23 0.69 10.23
N LEU A 2 22.94 0.58 9.92
CA LEU A 2 21.89 1.23 10.69
C LEU A 2 21.92 0.77 12.15
N THR A 3 21.76 1.72 13.06
CA THR A 3 21.43 1.50 14.47
C THR A 3 20.03 2.04 14.74
N ILE A 4 19.48 1.77 15.94
CA ILE A 4 18.19 2.32 16.35
C ILE A 4 18.21 3.85 16.30
N GLU A 5 19.31 4.48 16.70
CA GLU A 5 19.45 5.94 16.71
C GLU A 5 19.49 6.55 15.31
N THR A 6 20.04 5.84 14.31
CA THR A 6 20.07 6.32 12.93
C THR A 6 18.82 5.95 12.13
N LEU A 7 18.08 4.94 12.60
CA LEU A 7 16.83 4.50 12.01
C LEU A 7 15.66 5.35 12.51
N PHE A 8 15.71 5.77 13.77
CA PHE A 8 14.62 6.48 14.42
C PHE A 8 14.45 7.92 13.90
N ASP A 9 13.21 8.27 13.58
CA ASP A 9 12.81 9.62 13.18
C ASP A 9 11.95 10.23 14.29
N GLU A 10 12.53 11.18 15.03
CA GLU A 10 11.87 11.86 16.15
C GLU A 10 10.62 12.64 15.70
N GLY A 11 10.68 13.30 14.54
CA GLY A 11 9.56 14.09 14.04
C GLY A 11 8.38 13.20 13.66
N PHE A 12 8.65 12.13 12.93
CA PHE A 12 7.66 11.10 12.60
C PHE A 12 7.05 10.48 13.86
N TYR A 13 7.90 10.05 14.80
CA TYR A 13 7.46 9.32 15.96
C TYR A 13 6.54 10.17 16.85
N LEU A 14 6.89 11.43 17.10
CA LEU A 14 6.06 12.33 17.90
C LEU A 14 4.77 12.75 17.18
N PHE A 15 4.79 12.84 15.84
CA PHE A 15 3.59 13.11 15.06
C PHE A 15 2.57 11.98 15.20
N GLN A 16 3.02 10.72 15.08
CA GLN A 16 2.14 9.54 15.22
C GLN A 16 1.74 9.25 16.67
N ASN A 17 2.51 9.72 17.65
CA ASN A 17 2.32 9.39 19.07
C ASN A 17 2.16 10.66 19.94
N PRO A 18 1.01 11.37 19.85
CA PRO A 18 0.77 12.57 20.66
C PRO A 18 0.84 12.33 22.18
N ASP A 19 0.55 11.12 22.63
CA ASP A 19 0.69 10.70 24.03
C ASP A 19 2.15 10.80 24.51
N VAL A 20 3.12 10.51 23.65
CA VAL A 20 4.54 10.63 23.97
C VAL A 20 4.96 12.09 24.11
N VAL A 21 4.34 13.00 23.35
CA VAL A 21 4.58 14.44 23.49
C VAL A 21 4.17 14.91 24.90
N ASP A 22 3.04 14.43 25.41
CA ASP A 22 2.58 14.73 26.76
C ASP A 22 3.52 14.17 27.83
N GLU A 23 4.03 12.95 27.65
CA GLU A 23 4.99 12.32 28.57
C GLU A 23 6.35 13.04 28.61
N ILE A 24 6.81 13.55 27.46
CA ILE A 24 8.02 14.40 27.39
C ILE A 24 7.76 15.74 28.08
N ALA A 25 6.60 16.37 27.86
CA ALA A 25 6.23 17.62 28.51
C ALA A 25 6.10 17.48 30.03
N ALA A 26 5.68 16.30 30.52
CA ALA A 26 5.65 15.94 31.93
C ALA A 26 7.05 15.65 32.53
N GLY A 27 8.08 15.49 31.68
CA GLY A 27 9.45 15.19 32.08
C GLY A 27 9.69 13.71 32.42
N ASN A 28 8.81 12.80 31.98
CA ASN A 28 8.97 11.36 32.16
C ASN A 28 9.99 10.77 31.18
N PHE A 29 10.13 11.38 30.00
CA PHE A 29 11.15 11.08 29.00
C PHE A 29 11.82 12.37 28.51
N SER A 30 13.07 12.26 28.08
CA SER A 30 13.87 13.37 27.53
C SER A 30 13.73 13.53 26.02
N SER A 31 13.28 12.49 25.31
CA SER A 31 12.99 12.50 23.88
C SER A 31 12.06 11.35 23.47
N GLY A 32 11.52 11.44 22.25
CA GLY A 32 10.81 10.35 21.60
C GLY A 32 11.70 9.13 21.40
N LEU A 33 12.99 9.31 21.06
CA LEU A 33 13.95 8.20 20.98
C LEU A 33 14.08 7.46 22.32
N GLU A 34 14.18 8.17 23.44
CA GLU A 34 14.25 7.53 24.77
C GLU A 34 12.96 6.75 25.07
N HIS A 35 11.80 7.34 24.76
CA HIS A 35 10.53 6.65 24.89
C HIS A 35 10.49 5.39 24.01
N PHE A 36 10.89 5.50 22.75
CA PHE A 36 10.86 4.40 21.81
C PHE A 36 11.74 3.23 22.25
N VAL A 37 12.99 3.51 22.63
CA VAL A 37 13.94 2.49 23.08
C VAL A 37 13.44 1.76 24.32
N ASN A 38 12.82 2.46 25.27
CA ASN A 38 12.42 1.87 26.55
C ASN A 38 11.00 1.31 26.57
N VAL A 39 10.11 1.82 25.70
CA VAL A 39 8.67 1.53 25.72
C VAL A 39 8.16 1.26 24.31
N GLY A 40 8.29 2.22 23.41
CA GLY A 40 7.59 2.20 22.12
C GLY A 40 7.84 0.96 21.26
N GLN A 41 9.08 0.48 21.18
CA GLN A 41 9.41 -0.72 20.40
C GLN A 41 8.78 -2.00 20.96
N PHE A 42 8.43 -2.03 22.25
CA PHE A 42 7.73 -3.15 22.90
C PHE A 42 6.21 -3.03 22.79
N GLU A 43 5.72 -1.86 22.38
CA GLU A 43 4.32 -1.59 22.06
C GLU A 43 4.03 -1.68 20.56
N ASN A 44 4.96 -2.23 19.77
CA ASN A 44 4.89 -2.32 18.32
C ASN A 44 4.70 -0.98 17.59
N ARG A 45 5.20 0.13 18.17
CA ARG A 45 5.16 1.44 17.51
C ARG A 45 6.24 1.54 16.44
N ASP A 46 5.98 2.30 15.38
CA ASP A 46 6.91 2.44 14.27
C ASP A 46 7.99 3.50 14.54
N PRO A 47 9.28 3.21 14.29
CA PRO A 47 10.37 4.17 14.55
C PRO A 47 10.49 5.27 13.50
N ASN A 48 9.98 5.04 12.29
CA ASN A 48 10.01 5.96 11.15
C ASN A 48 8.98 5.49 10.10
N ALA A 49 8.78 6.29 9.04
CA ALA A 49 7.81 5.99 7.98
C ALA A 49 8.11 4.73 7.14
N LEU A 50 9.35 4.25 7.14
CA LEU A 50 9.82 3.18 6.26
C LEU A 50 9.87 1.80 6.93
N PHE A 51 9.63 1.72 8.24
CA PHE A 51 9.54 0.46 8.98
C PHE A 51 8.16 0.35 9.62
N ASP A 52 7.37 -0.61 9.13
CA ASP A 52 6.05 -0.95 9.65
C ASP A 52 6.19 -2.21 10.51
N THR A 53 6.03 -2.01 11.81
CA THR A 53 6.21 -3.07 12.81
C THR A 53 5.15 -4.15 12.70
N SER A 54 3.91 -3.77 12.40
CA SER A 54 2.79 -4.70 12.30
C SER A 54 2.95 -5.58 11.07
N PHE A 55 3.20 -4.97 9.91
CA PHE A 55 3.51 -5.68 8.67
C PHE A 55 4.72 -6.60 8.83
N TYR A 56 5.81 -6.10 9.41
CA TYR A 56 7.02 -6.89 9.57
C TYR A 56 6.78 -8.13 10.43
N LEU A 57 5.99 -8.02 11.50
CA LEU A 57 5.65 -9.17 12.33
C LEU A 57 4.70 -10.16 11.63
N GLU A 58 3.77 -9.65 10.83
CA GLU A 58 2.80 -10.46 10.09
C GLU A 58 3.48 -11.38 9.07
N ILE A 59 4.41 -10.84 8.28
CA ILE A 59 5.05 -11.63 7.21
C ILE A 59 6.21 -12.49 7.73
N ASN A 60 6.78 -12.16 8.89
CA ASN A 60 7.94 -12.84 9.48
C ASN A 60 7.52 -13.74 10.65
N THR A 61 6.55 -14.63 10.42
CA THR A 61 6.01 -15.52 11.46
C THR A 61 7.05 -16.42 12.14
N ASP A 62 8.22 -16.64 11.52
CA ASP A 62 9.33 -17.42 12.06
C ASP A 62 9.96 -16.78 13.31
N ILE A 63 9.82 -15.45 13.49
CA ILE A 63 10.37 -14.74 14.65
C ILE A 63 9.38 -14.63 15.81
N ALA A 64 8.11 -15.03 15.62
CA ALA A 64 7.03 -14.82 16.59
C ALA A 64 7.37 -15.37 17.99
N ALA A 65 7.98 -16.55 18.08
CA ALA A 65 8.38 -17.14 19.36
C ALA A 65 9.45 -16.29 20.08
N ALA A 66 10.41 -15.72 19.35
CA ALA A 66 11.45 -14.87 19.93
C ALA A 66 10.87 -13.53 20.44
N ILE A 67 9.84 -13.01 19.76
CA ILE A 67 9.09 -11.82 20.20
C ILE A 67 8.28 -12.13 21.46
N GLU A 68 7.54 -13.24 21.49
CA GLU A 68 6.72 -13.65 22.64
C GLU A 68 7.58 -13.93 23.89
N GLU A 69 8.76 -14.51 23.71
CA GLU A 69 9.74 -14.74 24.78
C GLU A 69 10.49 -13.46 25.20
N GLY A 70 10.27 -12.32 24.52
CA GLY A 70 10.93 -11.04 24.80
C GLY A 70 12.42 -11.04 24.51
N VAL A 71 12.89 -11.90 23.61
CA VAL A 71 14.31 -12.04 23.25
C VAL A 71 14.76 -10.87 22.36
N LEU A 72 13.88 -10.42 21.47
CA LEU A 72 14.11 -9.32 20.53
C LEU A 72 12.77 -8.59 20.29
N THR A 73 12.83 -7.33 19.85
CA THR A 73 11.69 -6.66 19.18
C THR A 73 11.78 -6.82 17.66
N ALA A 74 10.73 -6.44 16.93
CA ALA A 74 10.71 -6.44 15.47
C ALA A 74 11.86 -5.59 14.89
N VAL A 75 12.04 -4.37 15.42
CA VAL A 75 13.10 -3.45 15.00
C VAL A 75 14.48 -3.99 15.33
N GLU A 76 14.67 -4.58 16.52
CA GLU A 76 15.94 -5.23 16.87
C GLU A 76 16.27 -6.41 15.95
N HIS A 77 15.27 -7.23 15.63
CA HIS A 77 15.44 -8.32 14.68
C HIS A 77 15.85 -7.79 13.31
N PHE A 78 15.15 -6.79 12.79
CA PHE A 78 15.45 -6.21 11.49
C PHE A 78 16.85 -5.61 11.44
N LEU A 79 17.23 -4.81 12.44
CA LEU A 79 18.55 -4.18 12.50
C LEU A 79 19.69 -5.21 12.57
N ARG A 80 19.49 -6.36 13.22
CA ARG A 80 20.54 -7.37 13.41
C ARG A 80 20.59 -8.43 12.31
N PHE A 81 19.44 -8.76 11.74
CA PHE A 81 19.26 -9.88 10.80
C PHE A 81 18.47 -9.46 9.58
N GLY A 82 17.28 -8.90 9.79
CA GLY A 82 16.31 -8.68 8.72
C GLY A 82 16.75 -7.76 7.59
N GLN A 83 17.65 -6.80 7.81
CA GLN A 83 18.20 -5.97 6.72
C GLN A 83 19.27 -6.69 5.89
N PHE A 84 19.81 -7.82 6.38
CA PHE A 84 20.80 -8.67 5.71
C PHE A 84 20.19 -9.94 5.11
N GLU A 85 19.00 -10.30 5.57
CA GLU A 85 18.09 -11.23 4.92
C GLU A 85 17.23 -10.38 3.96
N PRO A 86 16.81 -10.86 2.79
CA PRO A 86 16.03 -10.05 1.84
C PRO A 86 14.58 -9.86 2.34
N ARG A 87 14.39 -9.38 3.57
CA ARG A 87 13.10 -9.11 4.20
C ARG A 87 12.71 -7.65 3.98
N ASP A 88 11.44 -7.46 3.69
CA ASP A 88 10.86 -6.14 3.48
C ASP A 88 10.38 -5.56 4.83
N PRO A 89 10.79 -4.34 5.21
CA PRO A 89 10.44 -3.71 6.47
C PRO A 89 9.07 -3.02 6.46
N SER A 90 8.50 -2.77 5.29
CA SER A 90 7.16 -2.20 5.10
C SER A 90 6.66 -2.52 3.69
N PRO A 91 5.35 -2.37 3.39
CA PRO A 91 4.84 -2.48 2.03
C PRO A 91 5.52 -1.51 1.04
N PHE A 92 5.94 -0.34 1.53
CA PHE A 92 6.49 0.74 0.72
C PHE A 92 7.99 0.63 0.44
N PHE A 93 8.71 -0.31 1.08
CA PHE A 93 10.10 -0.61 0.73
C PHE A 93 10.26 -2.09 0.43
N GLN A 94 10.66 -2.39 -0.81
CA GLN A 94 10.84 -3.76 -1.29
C GLN A 94 12.29 -3.98 -1.68
N ASN A 95 12.95 -4.89 -0.97
CA ASN A 95 14.37 -5.15 -1.10
C ASN A 95 14.72 -5.54 -2.54
N LEU A 96 14.04 -6.54 -3.09
CA LEU A 96 14.29 -7.07 -4.43
C LEU A 96 13.96 -6.07 -5.55
N PHE A 97 12.97 -5.21 -5.35
CA PHE A 97 12.67 -4.12 -6.29
C PHE A 97 13.82 -3.11 -6.32
N TYR A 98 14.27 -2.67 -5.14
CA TYR A 98 15.27 -1.63 -5.00
C TYR A 98 16.64 -2.01 -5.58
N ILE A 99 16.98 -3.31 -5.55
CA ILE A 99 18.21 -3.86 -6.15
C ILE A 99 17.97 -4.63 -7.46
N SER A 100 16.87 -4.33 -8.15
CA SER A 100 16.55 -4.97 -9.44
C SER A 100 17.62 -4.73 -10.51
N ASP A 101 18.34 -3.61 -10.44
CA ASP A 101 19.55 -3.35 -11.24
C ASP A 101 20.79 -4.04 -10.63
N PRO A 102 21.37 -5.04 -11.32
CA PRO A 102 22.54 -5.76 -10.82
C PRO A 102 23.80 -4.89 -10.62
N GLU A 103 23.98 -3.82 -11.41
CA GLU A 103 25.13 -2.92 -11.26
C GLU A 103 25.01 -2.09 -9.98
N PHE A 104 23.80 -1.60 -9.71
CA PHE A 104 23.49 -0.93 -8.46
C PHE A 104 23.62 -1.86 -7.26
N ALA A 105 23.10 -3.09 -7.34
CA ALA A 105 23.27 -4.10 -6.30
C ALA A 105 24.75 -4.33 -5.96
N THR A 106 25.59 -4.51 -6.99
CA THR A 106 27.05 -4.68 -6.83
C THR A 106 27.71 -3.46 -6.18
N THR A 107 27.21 -2.26 -6.48
CA THR A 107 27.70 -1.00 -5.88
C THR A 107 27.40 -0.94 -4.38
N LEU A 108 26.19 -1.32 -3.96
CA LEU A 108 25.81 -1.37 -2.55
C LEU A 108 26.63 -2.40 -1.77
N GLU A 109 26.79 -3.60 -2.32
CA GLU A 109 27.62 -4.66 -1.74
C GLU A 109 29.07 -4.18 -1.55
N SER A 110 29.65 -3.54 -2.56
CA SER A 110 31.01 -3.00 -2.50
C SER A 110 31.16 -1.86 -1.48
N ALA A 111 30.09 -1.10 -1.24
CA ALA A 111 30.02 -0.06 -0.23
C ALA A 111 29.74 -0.60 1.19
N GLY A 112 29.40 -1.89 1.32
CA GLY A 112 28.99 -2.51 2.58
C GLY A 112 27.67 -1.95 3.11
N LEU A 113 26.78 -1.51 2.22
CA LEU A 113 25.46 -0.99 2.55
C LEU A 113 24.40 -2.05 2.23
N THR A 114 23.42 -2.19 3.13
CA THR A 114 22.18 -2.90 2.79
C THR A 114 21.31 -2.02 1.89
N PRO A 115 20.41 -2.61 1.09
CA PRO A 115 19.44 -1.84 0.27
C PRO A 115 18.68 -0.81 1.10
N PHE A 116 18.17 -1.24 2.25
CA PHE A 116 17.42 -0.38 3.15
C PHE A 116 18.29 0.70 3.79
N GLU A 117 19.52 0.38 4.23
CA GLU A 117 20.46 1.40 4.72
C GLU A 117 20.75 2.46 3.66
N HIS A 118 20.97 2.04 2.41
CA HIS A 118 21.19 2.97 1.32
C HIS A 118 19.97 3.88 1.11
N TYR A 119 18.77 3.31 1.08
CA TYR A 119 17.56 4.10 0.85
C TYR A 119 17.31 5.13 1.96
N VAL A 120 17.39 4.71 3.22
CA VAL A 120 17.22 5.60 4.39
C VAL A 120 18.24 6.74 4.37
N ARG A 121 19.49 6.48 3.96
CA ARG A 121 20.57 7.49 4.06
C ARG A 121 20.74 8.35 2.81
N PHE A 122 20.38 7.81 1.64
CA PHE A 122 20.69 8.40 0.34
C PHE A 122 19.50 8.29 -0.61
N GLY A 123 18.97 7.08 -0.83
CA GLY A 123 18.00 6.82 -1.89
C GLY A 123 16.74 7.70 -1.86
N GLN A 124 16.17 7.94 -0.68
CA GLN A 124 15.01 8.81 -0.52
C GLN A 124 15.29 10.29 -0.87
N PHE A 125 16.56 10.69 -0.97
CA PHE A 125 17.04 12.02 -1.39
C PHE A 125 17.63 12.03 -2.80
N GLU A 126 17.70 10.86 -3.46
CA GLU A 126 18.22 10.68 -4.82
C GLU A 126 17.09 10.44 -5.84
N ASN A 127 15.84 10.74 -5.47
CA ASN A 127 14.63 10.44 -6.24
C ASN A 127 14.52 8.96 -6.66
N ARG A 128 15.00 8.04 -5.81
CA ARG A 128 14.87 6.60 -6.10
C ARG A 128 13.54 6.08 -5.59
N ASP A 129 12.96 5.16 -6.33
CA ASP A 129 11.73 4.48 -5.94
C ASP A 129 12.05 3.33 -4.97
N PRO A 130 11.40 3.27 -3.79
CA PRO A 130 11.65 2.21 -2.80
C PRO A 130 10.91 0.90 -3.08
N SER A 131 9.83 0.96 -3.87
CA SER A 131 8.97 -0.16 -4.22
C SER A 131 8.20 0.18 -5.48
N PHE A 132 7.52 -0.81 -6.08
CA PHE A 132 6.57 -0.54 -7.15
C PHE A 132 5.33 0.23 -6.69
N LEU A 133 5.16 0.46 -5.37
CA LEU A 133 4.03 1.18 -4.79
C LEU A 133 4.27 2.68 -4.63
N PHE A 134 5.47 3.17 -4.96
CA PHE A 134 5.79 4.58 -4.85
C PHE A 134 6.80 5.03 -5.91
N ASP A 135 6.33 5.84 -6.85
CA ASP A 135 7.13 6.54 -7.84
C ASP A 135 7.40 7.96 -7.34
N THR A 136 8.66 8.23 -7.00
CA THR A 136 9.09 9.46 -6.35
C THR A 136 8.95 10.67 -7.28
N ASP A 137 9.34 10.51 -8.54
CA ASP A 137 9.30 11.59 -9.52
C ASP A 137 7.85 11.91 -9.91
N PHE A 138 7.00 10.90 -10.06
CA PHE A 138 5.56 11.07 -10.26
C PHE A 138 4.92 11.80 -9.08
N TYR A 139 5.14 11.31 -7.86
CA TYR A 139 4.51 11.88 -6.67
C TYR A 139 4.89 13.35 -6.49
N LEU A 140 6.17 13.71 -6.63
CA LEU A 140 6.61 15.10 -6.57
C LEU A 140 6.13 15.93 -7.77
N GLY A 141 5.98 15.32 -8.94
CA GLY A 141 5.44 15.95 -10.13
C GLY A 141 3.99 16.39 -9.94
N GLN A 142 3.14 15.51 -9.39
CA GLN A 142 1.73 15.80 -9.13
C GLN A 142 1.52 16.74 -7.93
N ASN A 143 2.39 16.67 -6.93
CA ASN A 143 2.21 17.33 -5.64
C ASN A 143 3.22 18.46 -5.42
N GLN A 144 3.03 19.59 -6.10
CA GLN A 144 3.93 20.75 -5.99
C GLN A 144 3.95 21.38 -4.59
N ASP A 145 2.87 21.23 -3.82
CA ASP A 145 2.81 21.62 -2.41
C ASP A 145 3.78 20.79 -1.55
N VAL A 146 3.93 19.49 -1.85
CA VAL A 146 4.91 18.62 -1.17
C VAL A 146 6.33 19.08 -1.46
N VAL A 147 6.63 19.50 -2.70
CA VAL A 147 7.94 20.07 -3.04
C VAL A 147 8.25 21.30 -2.17
N GLU A 148 7.27 22.16 -1.89
CA GLU A 148 7.45 23.30 -0.98
C GLU A 148 7.72 22.85 0.47
N LEU A 149 6.98 21.84 0.96
CA LEU A 149 7.16 21.25 2.29
C LEU A 149 8.53 20.59 2.48
N LEU A 150 9.07 19.95 1.44
CA LEU A 150 10.42 19.39 1.47
C LEU A 150 11.48 20.51 1.48
N ASN A 151 11.31 21.53 0.64
CA ASN A 151 12.26 22.65 0.55
C ASN A 151 12.34 23.48 1.83
N ASN A 152 11.25 23.58 2.58
CA ASN A 152 11.21 24.30 3.86
C ASN A 152 11.56 23.41 5.07
N GLY A 153 11.79 22.11 4.85
CA GLY A 153 12.16 21.14 5.87
C GLY A 153 11.03 20.69 6.79
N SER A 154 9.76 20.89 6.41
CA SER A 154 8.61 20.37 7.16
C SER A 154 8.49 18.86 7.05
N PHE A 155 8.94 18.29 5.92
CA PHE A 155 9.07 16.85 5.70
C PHE A 155 10.47 16.54 5.22
N SER A 156 11.00 15.39 5.62
CA SER A 156 12.36 14.96 5.26
C SER A 156 12.42 14.39 3.84
N SER A 157 11.35 13.71 3.39
CA SER A 157 11.30 13.07 2.08
C SER A 157 9.88 12.93 1.55
N ALA A 158 9.77 12.68 0.23
CA ALA A 158 8.50 12.48 -0.46
C ALA A 158 7.72 11.29 0.11
N ILE A 159 8.42 10.17 0.34
CA ILE A 159 7.83 8.95 0.90
C ILE A 159 7.35 9.15 2.34
N GLN A 160 8.05 9.94 3.16
CA GLN A 160 7.58 10.30 4.49
C GLN A 160 6.29 11.12 4.42
N HIS A 161 6.22 12.11 3.52
CA HIS A 161 4.98 12.88 3.33
C HIS A 161 3.83 11.99 2.88
N TYR A 162 4.09 11.10 1.91
CA TYR A 162 3.07 10.17 1.44
C TYR A 162 2.52 9.29 2.57
N ILE A 163 3.39 8.65 3.34
CA ILE A 163 2.95 7.73 4.40
C ILE A 163 2.21 8.47 5.53
N LEU A 164 2.66 9.67 5.91
CA LEU A 164 2.04 10.43 7.02
C LEU A 164 0.77 11.20 6.62
N VAL A 165 0.69 11.64 5.37
CA VAL A 165 -0.33 12.59 4.93
C VAL A 165 -0.96 12.12 3.63
N GLY A 166 -0.14 11.86 2.61
CA GLY A 166 -0.62 11.55 1.26
C GLY A 166 -1.56 10.34 1.21
N LEU A 167 -1.32 9.29 1.99
CA LEU A 167 -2.21 8.15 2.13
C LEU A 167 -3.59 8.57 2.65
N SER A 168 -3.63 9.36 3.73
CA SER A 168 -4.89 9.83 4.31
C SER A 168 -5.63 10.86 3.43
N GLU A 169 -4.89 11.54 2.55
CA GLU A 169 -5.43 12.45 1.55
C GLU A 169 -5.71 11.74 0.21
N ASN A 170 -5.45 10.43 0.13
CA ASN A 170 -5.57 9.59 -1.05
C ASN A 170 -4.87 10.17 -2.28
N ARG A 171 -3.62 10.60 -2.11
CA ARG A 171 -2.78 11.08 -3.19
C ARG A 171 -2.15 9.90 -3.92
N LEU A 172 -2.31 9.84 -5.23
CA LEU A 172 -1.65 8.83 -6.07
C LEU A 172 -0.14 8.79 -5.82
N SER A 173 0.40 7.61 -5.47
CA SER A 173 1.83 7.37 -5.30
C SER A 173 2.53 6.89 -6.57
N THR A 174 1.79 6.39 -7.55
CA THR A 174 2.31 5.91 -8.84
C THR A 174 1.46 6.46 -9.98
N PRO A 175 2.02 6.58 -11.19
CA PRO A 175 1.19 6.81 -12.37
C PRO A 175 0.15 5.70 -12.49
N PRO A 176 -1.13 6.02 -12.79
CA PRO A 176 -2.11 4.99 -13.08
C PRO A 176 -1.69 4.17 -14.30
N ASP A 177 -1.75 2.84 -14.23
CA ASP A 177 -1.74 2.00 -15.43
C ASP A 177 -3.00 2.34 -16.26
N PHE A 178 -2.97 2.07 -17.56
CA PHE A 178 -4.17 2.09 -18.40
C PHE A 178 -5.27 1.17 -17.83
N ARG A 179 -4.89 0.10 -17.14
CA ARG A 179 -5.82 -0.78 -16.42
C ARG A 179 -6.39 -0.14 -15.14
N ASP A 180 -5.69 0.84 -14.58
CA ASP A 180 -6.07 1.55 -13.35
C ASP A 180 -6.82 2.85 -13.62
N ASP A 181 -6.81 3.35 -14.86
CA ASP A 181 -7.63 4.51 -15.26
C ASP A 181 -9.10 4.11 -15.41
N LEU A 182 -9.90 4.41 -14.38
CA LEU A 182 -11.33 4.10 -14.31
C LEU A 182 -12.19 5.21 -14.94
N LEU A 183 -11.60 6.24 -15.56
CA LEU A 183 -12.33 7.33 -16.21
C LEU A 183 -13.13 6.86 -17.44
N ASN A 184 -12.73 5.74 -18.04
CA ASN A 184 -13.37 5.16 -19.22
C ASN A 184 -14.34 4.04 -18.82
N VAL A 185 -15.35 4.36 -18.02
CA VAL A 185 -16.37 3.39 -17.59
C VAL A 185 -17.13 2.78 -18.79
N ASN A 186 -17.24 1.46 -18.82
CA ASN A 186 -18.05 0.71 -19.77
C ASN A 186 -19.54 0.86 -19.47
N ALA A 187 -19.91 0.91 -18.18
CA ALA A 187 -21.25 1.30 -17.74
C ALA A 187 -21.23 1.96 -16.34
N ASP A 188 -22.22 2.81 -16.11
CA ASP A 188 -22.55 3.38 -14.80
C ASP A 188 -23.93 2.89 -14.40
N PHE A 189 -24.01 2.12 -13.31
CA PHE A 189 -25.25 1.56 -12.78
C PHE A 189 -26.00 2.52 -11.83
N GLY A 190 -25.43 3.67 -11.51
CA GLY A 190 -25.98 4.61 -10.52
C GLY A 190 -26.10 3.95 -9.16
N VAL A 191 -27.21 4.19 -8.45
CA VAL A 191 -27.48 3.51 -7.17
C VAL A 191 -27.76 2.02 -7.44
N LEU A 192 -26.84 1.15 -6.99
CA LEU A 192 -26.92 -0.27 -7.28
C LEU A 192 -28.08 -0.94 -6.51
N GLY A 193 -28.87 -1.71 -7.25
CA GLY A 193 -29.78 -2.72 -6.68
C GLY A 193 -29.42 -4.07 -7.28
N THR A 194 -29.76 -4.27 -8.56
CA THR A 194 -29.31 -5.43 -9.33
C THR A 194 -28.86 -4.98 -10.72
N ALA A 195 -27.75 -5.51 -11.21
CA ALA A 195 -27.25 -5.28 -12.56
C ALA A 195 -26.77 -6.59 -13.18
N GLU A 196 -27.00 -6.75 -14.49
CA GLU A 196 -26.45 -7.86 -15.28
C GLU A 196 -25.95 -7.30 -16.61
N PHE A 197 -24.74 -7.64 -16.99
CA PHE A 197 -24.09 -7.13 -18.20
C PHE A 197 -23.26 -8.21 -18.87
N ASN A 198 -23.33 -8.29 -20.19
CA ASN A 198 -22.53 -9.22 -20.98
C ASN A 198 -21.55 -8.43 -21.84
N ASN A 199 -20.27 -8.81 -21.82
CA ASN A 199 -19.25 -8.12 -22.59
C ASN A 199 -18.07 -9.05 -22.93
N PHE A 200 -16.97 -8.47 -23.43
CA PHE A 200 -15.78 -9.17 -23.89
C PHE A 200 -14.51 -8.39 -23.57
N ILE A 201 -13.52 -9.10 -23.06
CA ILE A 201 -12.14 -8.62 -22.84
C ILE A 201 -11.16 -9.46 -23.67
N GLY A 202 -10.06 -8.83 -24.09
CA GLY A 202 -8.98 -9.46 -24.85
C GLY A 202 -7.88 -8.47 -25.23
N ASP A 203 -6.86 -8.91 -25.97
CA ASP A 203 -5.66 -8.12 -26.32
C ASP A 203 -5.88 -6.63 -26.72
N GLY A 204 -7.00 -6.29 -27.36
CA GLY A 204 -7.31 -4.93 -27.80
C GLY A 204 -8.08 -4.08 -26.78
N ASN A 205 -8.74 -4.72 -25.81
CA ASN A 205 -9.42 -4.13 -24.67
C ASN A 205 -9.31 -5.10 -23.49
N PRO A 206 -8.17 -5.09 -22.77
CA PRO A 206 -7.88 -6.12 -21.78
C PRO A 206 -8.62 -5.90 -20.46
N VAL A 207 -9.36 -4.79 -20.32
CA VAL A 207 -10.05 -4.40 -19.09
C VAL A 207 -11.40 -3.79 -19.43
N ASP A 208 -12.42 -4.15 -18.67
CA ASP A 208 -13.69 -3.43 -18.62
C ASP A 208 -13.97 -2.95 -17.19
N VAL A 209 -14.43 -1.71 -17.05
CA VAL A 209 -14.72 -1.07 -15.77
C VAL A 209 -16.20 -0.69 -15.68
N TYR A 210 -16.83 -1.06 -14.59
CA TYR A 210 -18.23 -0.74 -14.27
C TYR A 210 -18.27 0.11 -13.01
N SER A 211 -19.07 1.17 -13.00
CA SER A 211 -19.21 2.04 -11.83
C SER A 211 -20.60 1.91 -11.21
N PHE A 212 -20.67 2.08 -9.90
CA PHE A 212 -21.92 2.15 -9.16
C PHE A 212 -21.74 2.92 -7.84
N MET A 213 -22.87 3.29 -7.24
CA MET A 213 -22.94 3.97 -5.95
C MET A 213 -23.78 3.14 -4.99
N LEU A 214 -23.35 3.08 -3.74
CA LEU A 214 -24.19 2.69 -2.61
C LEU A 214 -24.58 3.94 -1.83
N ASN A 215 -25.88 4.18 -1.70
CA ASN A 215 -26.41 5.32 -0.94
C ASN A 215 -26.81 4.96 0.50
N THR A 216 -26.63 3.70 0.87
CA THR A 216 -26.75 3.14 2.21
C THR A 216 -25.80 1.95 2.31
N PRO A 217 -25.27 1.63 3.50
CA PRO A 217 -24.55 0.37 3.71
C PRO A 217 -25.37 -0.82 3.20
N SER A 218 -24.73 -1.74 2.50
CA SER A 218 -25.38 -2.86 1.81
C SER A 218 -24.50 -4.11 1.88
N SER A 219 -25.08 -5.30 1.74
CA SER A 219 -24.32 -6.47 1.28
C SER A 219 -24.15 -6.39 -0.24
N LEU A 220 -23.12 -7.03 -0.80
CA LEU A 220 -22.83 -7.03 -2.22
C LEU A 220 -22.38 -8.42 -2.71
N ASP A 221 -23.06 -8.91 -3.75
CA ASP A 221 -22.64 -10.06 -4.55
C ASP A 221 -22.13 -9.57 -5.91
N VAL A 222 -20.95 -10.01 -6.32
CA VAL A 222 -20.40 -9.85 -7.68
C VAL A 222 -20.05 -11.22 -8.23
N VAL A 223 -20.63 -11.57 -9.37
CA VAL A 223 -20.43 -12.88 -10.01
C VAL A 223 -20.09 -12.71 -11.48
N LEU A 224 -18.92 -13.21 -11.88
CA LEU A 224 -18.46 -13.27 -13.26
C LEU A 224 -18.55 -14.71 -13.76
N THR A 225 -19.31 -14.93 -14.84
CA THR A 225 -19.53 -16.27 -15.40
C THR A 225 -19.36 -16.29 -16.91
N GLY A 226 -19.42 -17.48 -17.51
CA GLY A 226 -19.46 -17.63 -18.97
C GLY A 226 -18.09 -17.53 -19.65
N LEU A 227 -17.02 -17.64 -18.86
CA LEU A 227 -15.65 -17.50 -19.32
C LEU A 227 -15.22 -18.61 -20.30
N VAL A 228 -14.47 -18.21 -21.32
CA VAL A 228 -13.78 -19.10 -22.29
C VAL A 228 -12.26 -18.89 -22.31
N GLY A 229 -11.79 -17.90 -21.58
CA GLY A 229 -10.40 -17.58 -21.25
C GLY A 229 -10.36 -17.01 -19.83
N ASP A 230 -9.15 -16.80 -19.31
CA ASP A 230 -8.90 -16.46 -17.91
C ASP A 230 -9.07 -14.97 -17.63
N ALA A 231 -9.90 -14.65 -16.65
CA ALA A 231 -10.23 -13.29 -16.28
C ALA A 231 -10.44 -13.17 -14.77
N ASP A 232 -9.93 -12.07 -14.23
CA ASP A 232 -10.02 -11.72 -12.82
C ASP A 232 -11.09 -10.63 -12.62
N VAL A 233 -11.66 -10.56 -11.41
CA VAL A 233 -12.56 -9.47 -11.01
C VAL A 233 -12.08 -8.81 -9.73
N GLU A 234 -12.11 -7.49 -9.71
CA GLU A 234 -11.76 -6.66 -8.55
C GLU A 234 -12.93 -5.72 -8.22
N LEU A 235 -13.25 -5.62 -6.93
CA LEU A 235 -14.10 -4.59 -6.35
C LEU A 235 -13.21 -3.51 -5.78
N ILE A 236 -13.41 -2.28 -6.23
CA ILE A 236 -12.58 -1.12 -5.89
C ILE A 236 -13.49 -0.05 -5.28
N GLU A 237 -13.12 0.46 -4.10
CA GLU A 237 -13.77 1.62 -3.49
C GLU A 237 -13.04 2.89 -3.94
N ASP A 238 -13.73 3.78 -4.65
CA ASP A 238 -13.17 5.07 -5.07
C ASP A 238 -13.24 6.06 -3.90
N ILE A 239 -12.39 5.82 -2.89
CA ILE A 239 -12.38 6.54 -1.61
C ILE A 239 -12.24 8.04 -1.86
N ASN A 240 -11.46 8.42 -2.86
CA ASN A 240 -11.09 9.79 -3.15
C ASN A 240 -11.85 10.43 -4.32
N ASN A 241 -12.68 9.66 -5.02
CA ASN A 241 -13.47 10.09 -6.17
C ASN A 241 -12.62 10.63 -7.32
N ASN A 242 -11.40 10.10 -7.49
CA ASN A 242 -10.48 10.51 -8.54
C ASN A 242 -10.66 9.68 -9.83
N GLY A 243 -11.41 8.58 -9.77
CA GLY A 243 -11.63 7.68 -10.90
C GLY A 243 -10.36 6.92 -11.32
N VAL A 244 -9.46 6.63 -10.39
CA VAL A 244 -8.25 5.85 -10.58
C VAL A 244 -8.24 4.72 -9.55
N ALA A 245 -7.89 3.50 -9.96
CA ALA A 245 -7.73 2.39 -9.04
C ALA A 245 -6.37 2.46 -8.34
N GLU A 246 -6.37 2.63 -7.02
CA GLU A 246 -5.16 2.51 -6.21
C GLU A 246 -5.09 1.16 -5.50
N ILE A 247 -3.88 0.62 -5.25
CA ILE A 247 -3.77 -0.72 -4.64
C ILE A 247 -4.46 -0.81 -3.27
N LEU A 248 -4.55 0.31 -2.55
CA LEU A 248 -5.19 0.42 -1.25
C LEU A 248 -6.71 0.61 -1.34
N GLU A 249 -7.23 0.85 -2.55
CA GLU A 249 -8.66 0.99 -2.85
C GLU A 249 -9.27 -0.33 -3.33
N VAL A 250 -8.46 -1.32 -3.68
CA VAL A 250 -8.94 -2.69 -3.97
C VAL A 250 -9.51 -3.28 -2.69
N PHE A 251 -10.84 -3.32 -2.60
CA PHE A 251 -11.59 -3.79 -1.45
C PHE A 251 -11.63 -5.32 -1.41
N ALA A 252 -11.83 -5.95 -2.57
CA ALA A 252 -11.86 -7.40 -2.71
C ALA A 252 -11.52 -7.82 -4.15
N GLU A 253 -11.04 -9.05 -4.31
CA GLU A 253 -10.69 -9.61 -5.62
C GLU A 253 -11.00 -11.10 -5.68
N SER A 254 -11.21 -11.61 -6.88
CA SER A 254 -11.27 -13.04 -7.19
C SER A 254 -10.44 -13.28 -8.46
N ARG A 255 -9.55 -14.29 -8.38
CA ARG A 255 -8.55 -14.64 -9.39
C ARG A 255 -8.49 -16.15 -9.62
N ASN A 256 -9.63 -16.81 -9.79
CA ASN A 256 -9.63 -18.26 -9.99
C ASN A 256 -9.03 -18.61 -11.35
N GLU A 257 -8.12 -19.58 -11.38
CA GLU A 257 -7.43 -19.91 -12.64
C GLU A 257 -8.38 -20.45 -13.74
N GLY A 258 -8.17 -20.00 -14.96
CA GLY A 258 -8.72 -20.62 -16.17
C GLY A 258 -10.12 -20.14 -16.57
N THR A 259 -11.18 -20.88 -16.24
CA THR A 259 -12.56 -20.56 -16.68
C THR A 259 -13.59 -20.81 -15.58
N PHE A 260 -13.12 -20.87 -14.33
CA PHE A 260 -14.02 -20.92 -13.20
C PHE A 260 -14.74 -19.59 -13.06
N ASP A 261 -15.92 -19.61 -12.44
CA ASP A 261 -16.62 -18.37 -12.16
C ASP A 261 -15.84 -17.58 -11.11
N GLU A 262 -15.79 -16.25 -11.26
CA GLU A 262 -15.27 -15.36 -10.22
C GLU A 262 -16.41 -14.90 -9.33
N ILE A 263 -16.19 -14.93 -8.01
CA ILE A 263 -17.22 -14.61 -7.02
C ILE A 263 -16.61 -13.75 -5.92
N ILE A 264 -17.21 -12.57 -5.70
CA ILE A 264 -16.96 -11.73 -4.53
C ILE A 264 -18.30 -11.63 -3.77
N ASP A 265 -18.29 -12.00 -2.49
CA ASP A 265 -19.45 -11.96 -1.59
C ASP A 265 -19.06 -11.15 -0.34
N ILE A 266 -19.72 -10.00 -0.15
CA ILE A 266 -19.45 -9.04 0.93
C ILE A 266 -20.71 -8.87 1.79
N ASP A 267 -20.61 -9.25 3.06
CA ASP A 267 -21.70 -9.09 4.04
C ASP A 267 -22.00 -7.64 4.42
N PHE A 268 -20.99 -6.76 4.36
CA PHE A 268 -21.09 -5.35 4.73
C PHE A 268 -20.14 -4.52 3.87
N LEU A 269 -20.72 -3.65 3.04
CA LEU A 269 -20.02 -2.64 2.27
C LEU A 269 -20.58 -1.25 2.63
N PRO A 270 -19.75 -0.25 2.98
CA PRO A 270 -20.20 1.10 3.29
C PRO A 270 -20.96 1.80 2.15
N GLU A 271 -21.57 2.95 2.46
CA GLU A 271 -22.02 3.87 1.40
C GLU A 271 -20.82 4.53 0.73
N GLY A 272 -20.84 4.67 -0.60
CA GLY A 272 -19.67 5.12 -1.35
C GLY A 272 -19.84 4.97 -2.86
N ASN A 273 -18.80 5.38 -3.59
CA ASN A 273 -18.66 5.12 -5.02
C ASN A 273 -17.69 3.95 -5.21
N TYR A 274 -18.08 3.04 -6.09
CA TYR A 274 -17.38 1.79 -6.29
C TYR A 274 -17.23 1.50 -7.78
N PHE A 275 -16.18 0.76 -8.09
CA PHE A 275 -15.99 0.16 -9.39
C PHE A 275 -15.89 -1.36 -9.27
N VAL A 276 -16.39 -2.05 -10.29
CA VAL A 276 -16.01 -3.44 -10.59
C VAL A 276 -15.15 -3.42 -11.83
N ARG A 277 -13.94 -3.95 -11.72
CA ARG A 277 -13.00 -4.10 -12.82
C ARG A 277 -12.92 -5.58 -13.21
N VAL A 278 -13.16 -5.87 -14.49
CA VAL A 278 -12.97 -7.20 -15.08
C VAL A 278 -11.74 -7.14 -15.97
N SER A 279 -10.72 -7.95 -15.66
CA SER A 279 -9.41 -7.88 -16.29
C SER A 279 -9.04 -9.20 -16.96
N GLU A 280 -8.48 -9.14 -18.17
CA GLU A 280 -7.88 -10.30 -18.83
C GLU A 280 -6.61 -10.72 -18.09
N PHE A 281 -6.60 -11.97 -17.64
CA PHE A 281 -5.42 -12.63 -17.12
C PHE A 281 -4.73 -13.45 -18.22
N SER A 282 -5.48 -14.30 -18.92
CA SER A 282 -4.93 -15.13 -20.00
C SER A 282 -5.96 -15.52 -21.05
N GLY A 283 -5.80 -14.93 -22.23
CA GLY A 283 -6.59 -15.26 -23.41
C GLY A 283 -7.95 -14.56 -23.39
N HIS A 284 -8.41 -14.23 -24.58
CA HIS A 284 -9.64 -13.49 -24.78
C HIS A 284 -10.88 -14.26 -24.31
N THR A 285 -11.81 -13.56 -23.64
CA THR A 285 -12.99 -14.18 -23.05
C THR A 285 -14.24 -13.29 -23.18
N ASN A 286 -15.38 -13.93 -23.47
CA ASN A 286 -16.68 -13.30 -23.22
C ASN A 286 -17.06 -13.59 -21.77
N TYR A 287 -17.90 -12.75 -21.19
CA TYR A 287 -18.41 -12.97 -19.83
C TYR A 287 -19.82 -12.43 -19.64
N SER A 288 -20.48 -12.93 -18.60
CA SER A 288 -21.66 -12.34 -17.98
C SER A 288 -21.32 -11.92 -16.55
N LEU A 289 -21.43 -10.63 -16.28
CA LEU A 289 -21.20 -10.01 -14.98
C LEU A 289 -22.55 -9.72 -14.33
N PHE A 290 -22.75 -10.23 -13.12
CA PHE A 290 -23.91 -9.99 -12.28
C PHE A 290 -23.50 -9.29 -10.99
N LEU A 291 -24.23 -8.25 -10.60
CA LEU A 291 -24.07 -7.55 -9.34
C LEU A 291 -25.42 -7.46 -8.63
N GLU A 292 -25.45 -7.72 -7.33
CA GLU A 292 -26.62 -7.48 -6.47
C GLU A 292 -26.20 -6.83 -5.16
N ALA A 293 -26.76 -5.65 -4.88
CA ALA A 293 -26.59 -4.94 -3.62
C ALA A 293 -27.90 -4.93 -2.83
N SER A 294 -27.84 -5.33 -1.56
CA SER A 294 -29.00 -5.37 -0.66
C SER A 294 -28.76 -4.49 0.57
N PRO A 295 -29.56 -3.42 0.80
CA PRO A 295 -29.42 -2.58 1.98
C PRO A 295 -29.58 -3.35 3.30
N ILE A 296 -28.76 -2.99 4.29
CA ILE A 296 -28.71 -3.62 5.63
C ILE A 296 -29.13 -2.69 6.78
#